data_AF-A0A510KT97-F1
#
_entry.id   AF-A0A510KT97-F1
#
_cell.length_a   1.000
_cell.length_b   1.000
_cell.length_c   1.000
_cell.angle_alpha   90.00
_cell.angle_beta   90.00
_cell.angle_gamma   90.00
#
_symmetry.space_group_name_H-M   'P 1'
#
loop_
_entity.id
_entity.type
_entity.pdbx_description
1 polymer ?
#
loop_
_entity_poly.entity_id
_entity_poly.type
_entity_poly.pdbx_seq_one_letter_code
_entity_poly.pdbx_strand_id
1 'polypeptide(L)'
;MNFENLQKDLFERKLNLGEYFAKTFELLKVFLKENKLWFILLALGNAWLLFSNILMQHIGISLKIAESTGYNRGIIGALFSNLLVLFGIVIVSLGLGLLKVIIYMKSGYKIEGKEKEYRFENAFIKYLKYIGMYLLFVIAIAVIIMILFLLVAILAVATTVATRGIHSNFVRYILIAIPLIAYVAIILAFILNVLYFFQIFYIRNMKIWDSFKYNLKLSKKNRLRIIVPVIIIVLASLIFVVPFVFSVFDFMPIYVGFAASVICGFFSGILGVAGIIMNIVVFLNVEYDYLKKQAEIKNENNDDLELKSE
;
A
#
# COMPACT_ATOMS: atom_id res chain seq x y z
N MET A 1 18.85 16.17 -13.34
CA MET A 1 17.86 15.53 -14.23
C MET A 1 17.06 16.64 -14.90
N ASN A 2 16.88 16.59 -16.21
CA ASN A 2 15.96 17.50 -16.91
C ASN A 2 14.56 16.86 -16.89
N PHE A 3 13.60 17.51 -16.23
CA PHE A 3 12.22 17.01 -16.09
C PHE A 3 11.43 17.10 -17.39
N GLU A 4 11.74 18.04 -18.26
CA GLU A 4 11.12 18.17 -19.58
C GLU A 4 11.47 16.96 -20.46
N ASN A 5 12.75 16.55 -20.43
CA ASN A 5 13.20 15.32 -21.10
C ASN A 5 12.51 14.08 -20.52
N LEU A 6 12.27 14.03 -19.20
CA LEU A 6 11.54 12.93 -18.58
C LEU A 6 10.08 12.87 -19.04
N GLN A 7 9.39 14.01 -19.06
CA GLN A 7 8.01 14.07 -19.55
C GLN A 7 7.91 13.60 -21.00
N LYS A 8 8.84 14.09 -21.84
CA LYS A 8 8.96 13.69 -23.24
C LYS A 8 9.17 12.18 -23.37
N ASP A 9 10.14 11.62 -22.65
CA ASP A 9 10.41 10.17 -22.64
C ASP A 9 9.17 9.36 -22.21
N LEU A 10 8.44 9.83 -21.18
CA LEU A 10 7.24 9.18 -20.68
C LEU A 10 6.07 9.26 -21.66
N PHE A 11 6.02 10.29 -22.50
CA PHE A 11 4.94 10.54 -23.46
C PHE A 11 5.18 9.81 -24.79
N GLU A 12 6.41 9.83 -25.29
CA GLU A 12 6.73 9.34 -26.64
C GLU A 12 6.66 7.82 -26.76
N ARG A 13 7.11 7.09 -25.72
CA ARG A 13 7.21 5.64 -25.77
C ARG A 13 6.91 4.95 -24.44
N LYS A 14 6.57 3.66 -24.55
CA LYS A 14 6.41 2.78 -23.39
C LYS A 14 7.78 2.38 -22.85
N LEU A 15 8.05 2.72 -21.60
CA LEU A 15 9.30 2.35 -20.95
C LEU A 15 9.36 0.86 -20.62
N ASN A 16 10.56 0.30 -20.68
CA ASN A 16 10.86 -1.03 -20.18
C ASN A 16 11.17 -1.03 -18.66
N LEU A 17 11.32 -2.21 -18.07
CA LEU A 17 11.54 -2.34 -16.63
C LEU A 17 12.82 -1.63 -16.15
N GLY A 18 13.94 -1.79 -16.87
CA GLY A 18 15.21 -1.17 -16.53
C GLY A 18 15.14 0.37 -16.59
N GLU A 19 14.46 0.90 -17.59
CA GLU A 19 14.22 2.33 -17.74
C GLU A 19 13.37 2.88 -16.60
N TYR A 20 12.31 2.18 -16.18
CA TYR A 20 11.52 2.58 -15.01
C TYR A 20 12.39 2.71 -13.76
N PHE A 21 13.27 1.74 -13.49
CA PHE A 21 14.18 1.81 -12.34
C PHE A 21 15.20 2.95 -12.48
N ALA A 22 15.81 3.11 -13.65
CA ALA A 22 16.78 4.18 -13.90
C ALA A 22 16.16 5.56 -13.64
N LYS A 23 15.00 5.86 -14.26
CA LYS A 23 14.30 7.13 -14.06
C LYS A 23 13.85 7.31 -12.61
N THR A 24 13.38 6.25 -11.95
CA THR A 24 13.00 6.27 -10.53
C THR A 24 14.18 6.65 -9.65
N PHE A 25 15.35 6.05 -9.84
CA PHE A 25 16.53 6.35 -9.02
C PHE A 25 17.11 7.74 -9.29
N GLU A 26 17.03 8.26 -10.52
CA GLU A 26 17.39 9.64 -10.81
C GLU A 26 16.47 10.62 -10.08
N LEU A 27 15.16 10.40 -10.14
CA LEU A 27 14.16 11.19 -9.45
C LEU A 27 14.30 11.11 -7.93
N LEU A 28 14.60 9.92 -7.40
CA LEU A 28 14.84 9.70 -5.98
C LEU A 28 15.99 10.59 -5.48
N LYS A 29 17.12 10.65 -6.21
CA LYS A 29 18.26 11.50 -5.83
C LYS A 29 17.86 12.98 -5.76
N VAL A 30 17.10 13.46 -6.74
CA VAL A 30 16.60 14.84 -6.77
C VAL A 30 15.64 15.08 -5.58
N PHE A 31 14.70 14.16 -5.36
CA PHE A 31 13.74 14.28 -4.27
C PHE A 31 14.43 14.33 -2.90
N LEU A 32 15.36 13.42 -2.63
CA LEU A 32 16.10 13.37 -1.35
C LEU A 32 16.92 14.64 -1.11
N LYS A 33 17.49 15.24 -2.18
CA LYS A 33 18.26 16.48 -2.08
C LYS A 33 17.40 17.68 -1.66
N GLU A 34 16.20 17.77 -2.21
CA GLU A 34 15.31 18.93 -2.03
C GLU A 34 14.34 18.78 -0.85
N ASN A 35 13.93 17.55 -0.52
CA ASN A 35 12.89 17.26 0.46
C ASN A 35 13.48 16.56 1.70
N LYS A 36 14.66 17.00 2.15
CA LYS A 36 15.40 16.41 3.28
C LYS A 36 14.53 16.24 4.53
N LEU A 37 13.76 17.27 4.91
CA LEU A 37 12.90 17.23 6.09
C LEU A 37 11.89 16.09 6.02
N TRP A 38 11.16 15.99 4.91
CA TRP A 38 10.12 14.96 4.71
C TRP A 38 10.71 13.55 4.75
N PHE A 39 11.91 13.39 4.18
CA PHE A 39 12.63 12.13 4.22
C PHE A 39 13.14 11.79 5.63
N ILE A 40 13.69 12.75 6.38
CA ILE A 40 14.14 12.53 7.76
C ILE A 40 12.95 12.10 8.64
N LEU A 41 11.82 12.78 8.53
CA LEU A 41 10.60 12.40 9.27
C LEU A 41 10.12 10.99 8.90
N LEU A 42 10.18 10.62 7.61
CA LEU A 42 9.83 9.28 7.15
C LEU A 42 10.78 8.22 7.73
N ALA A 43 12.09 8.47 7.71
CA ALA A 43 13.11 7.57 8.24
C ALA A 43 12.97 7.38 9.76
N LEU A 44 12.73 8.47 10.50
CA LEU A 44 12.49 8.44 11.95
C LEU A 44 11.22 7.65 12.29
N GLY A 45 10.13 7.89 11.57
CA GLY A 45 8.89 7.15 11.79
C GLY A 45 9.05 5.66 11.48
N ASN A 46 9.74 5.29 10.39
CA ASN A 46 10.03 3.89 10.08
C ASN A 46 10.93 3.25 11.15
N ALA A 47 11.96 3.95 11.61
CA ALA A 47 12.84 3.47 12.68
C ALA A 47 12.04 3.23 13.97
N TRP A 48 11.14 4.15 14.34
CA TRP A 48 10.25 3.98 15.47
C TRP A 48 9.34 2.75 15.33
N LEU A 49 8.75 2.53 14.15
CA LEU A 49 7.90 1.35 13.93
C LEU A 49 8.67 0.04 14.07
N LEU A 50 9.89 -0.03 13.51
CA LEU A 50 10.75 -1.20 13.65
C LEU A 50 11.15 -1.41 15.12
N PHE A 51 11.51 -0.34 15.82
CA PHE A 51 11.89 -0.40 17.23
C PHE A 51 10.72 -0.76 18.15
N SER A 52 9.51 -0.31 17.81
CA SER A 52 8.29 -0.64 18.57
C SER A 52 7.99 -2.14 18.55
N ASN A 53 8.33 -2.86 17.47
CA ASN A 53 8.22 -4.32 17.43
C ASN A 53 9.13 -4.99 18.46
N ILE A 54 10.37 -4.50 18.60
CA ILE A 54 11.31 -4.97 19.61
C ILE A 54 10.78 -4.68 21.01
N LEU A 55 10.27 -3.48 21.25
CA LEU A 55 9.65 -3.13 22.53
C LEU A 55 8.49 -4.07 22.88
N MET A 56 7.60 -4.36 21.92
CA MET A 56 6.49 -5.31 22.14
C MET A 56 6.99 -6.73 22.46
N GLN A 57 8.05 -7.20 21.81
CA GLN A 57 8.67 -8.50 22.10
C GLN A 57 9.22 -8.55 23.53
N HIS A 58 10.02 -7.56 23.94
CA HIS A 58 10.57 -7.47 25.30
C HIS A 58 9.48 -7.35 26.37
N ILE A 59 8.44 -6.55 26.13
CA ILE A 59 7.29 -6.43 27.02
C ILE A 59 6.55 -7.77 27.11
N GLY A 60 6.36 -8.47 26.00
CA GLY A 60 5.74 -9.80 25.95
C GLY A 60 6.51 -10.86 26.75
N ILE A 61 7.84 -10.85 26.70
CA ILE A 61 8.69 -11.72 27.52
C ILE A 61 8.53 -11.37 29.01
N SER A 62 8.58 -10.08 29.34
CA SER A 62 8.43 -9.59 30.72
C SER A 62 7.07 -9.96 31.32
N LEU A 63 6.00 -9.89 30.52
CA LEU A 63 4.66 -10.29 30.91
C LEU A 63 4.59 -11.79 31.23
N LYS A 64 5.13 -12.65 30.35
CA LYS A 64 5.17 -14.11 30.57
C LYS A 64 5.93 -14.48 31.84
N ILE A 65 7.04 -13.80 32.12
CA ILE A 65 7.80 -14.01 33.36
C ILE A 65 6.95 -13.59 34.57
N ALA A 66 6.36 -12.40 34.56
CA ALA A 66 5.55 -11.91 35.67
C ALA A 66 4.31 -12.78 35.95
N GLU A 67 3.68 -13.31 34.90
CA GLU A 67 2.59 -14.30 35.01
C GLU A 67 3.07 -15.60 35.65
N SER A 68 4.22 -16.12 35.21
CA SER A 68 4.79 -17.34 35.78
C SER A 68 5.18 -17.21 37.26
N THR A 69 5.54 -16.01 37.70
CA THR A 69 5.92 -15.73 39.10
C THR A 69 4.78 -15.20 39.96
N GLY A 70 3.57 -15.02 39.41
CA GLY A 70 2.43 -14.41 40.13
C GLY A 70 2.67 -12.95 40.55
N TYR A 71 3.55 -12.22 39.87
CA TYR A 71 3.93 -10.85 40.24
C TYR A 71 2.95 -9.83 39.65
N ASN A 72 1.82 -9.62 40.32
CA ASN A 72 0.72 -8.78 39.86
C ASN A 72 1.13 -7.36 39.42
N ARG A 73 2.06 -6.72 40.15
CA ARG A 73 2.54 -5.37 39.79
C ARG A 73 3.31 -5.38 38.46
N GLY A 74 4.08 -6.44 38.19
CA GLY A 74 4.80 -6.61 36.92
C GLY A 74 3.86 -6.85 35.75
N ILE A 75 2.80 -7.65 35.95
CA ILE A 75 1.75 -7.88 34.94
C ILE A 75 1.09 -6.55 34.55
N ILE A 76 0.63 -5.77 35.54
CA ILE A 76 -0.01 -4.47 35.28
C ILE A 76 0.96 -3.51 34.57
N GLY A 77 2.22 -3.44 35.01
CA GLY A 77 3.24 -2.59 34.38
C GLY A 77 3.52 -2.97 32.92
N ALA A 78 3.58 -4.27 32.61
CA ALA A 78 3.79 -4.77 31.25
C ALA A 78 2.58 -4.47 30.35
N LEU A 79 1.35 -4.68 30.83
CA LEU A 79 0.13 -4.35 30.08
C LEU A 79 0.03 -2.86 29.77
N PHE A 80 0.31 -2.00 30.75
CA PHE A 80 0.31 -0.55 30.55
C PHE A 80 1.38 -0.10 29.53
N SER A 81 2.59 -0.67 29.64
CA SER A 81 3.68 -0.39 28.67
C SER A 81 3.29 -0.83 27.26
N ASN A 82 2.66 -2.01 27.12
CA ASN A 82 2.18 -2.50 25.83
C ASN A 82 1.15 -1.55 25.22
N LEU A 83 0.20 -1.05 26.02
CA LEU A 83 -0.81 -0.09 25.58
C LEU A 83 -0.17 1.21 25.07
N LEU A 84 0.84 1.74 25.76
CA LEU A 84 1.56 2.94 25.34
C LEU A 84 2.29 2.74 24.01
N VAL A 85 2.97 1.59 23.84
CA VAL A 85 3.65 1.27 22.58
C VAL A 85 2.66 1.13 21.44
N LEU A 86 1.53 0.45 21.64
CA LEU A 86 0.46 0.34 20.64
C LEU A 86 -0.10 1.70 20.23
N PHE A 87 -0.35 2.59 21.20
CA PHE A 87 -0.80 3.95 20.90
C PHE A 87 0.24 4.74 20.09
N GLY A 88 1.52 4.60 20.44
CA GLY A 88 2.62 5.18 19.68
C GLY A 88 2.71 4.66 18.24
N ILE A 89 2.52 3.35 18.03
CA ILE A 89 2.47 2.73 16.69
C ILE A 89 1.35 3.34 15.86
N VAL A 90 0.15 3.50 16.43
CA VAL A 90 -1.01 4.08 15.73
C VAL A 90 -0.73 5.51 15.29
N ILE A 91 -0.25 6.37 16.21
CA ILE A 91 0.04 7.78 15.90
C ILE A 91 1.11 7.90 14.82
N VAL A 92 2.23 7.18 14.97
CA VAL A 92 3.33 7.25 14.00
C VAL A 92 2.91 6.68 12.64
N SER A 93 2.08 5.63 12.60
CA SER A 93 1.55 5.09 11.36
C SER A 93 0.65 6.08 10.61
N LEU A 94 -0.17 6.85 11.33
CA LEU A 94 -0.97 7.93 10.75
C LEU A 94 -0.08 9.04 10.19
N GLY A 95 0.94 9.46 10.96
CA GLY A 95 1.92 10.46 10.51
C GLY A 95 2.66 10.01 9.24
N LEU A 96 3.14 8.77 9.21
CA LEU A 96 3.79 8.18 8.03
C LEU A 96 2.85 8.07 6.84
N GLY A 97 1.57 7.75 7.05
CA GLY A 97 0.56 7.75 6.00
C GLY A 97 0.43 9.12 5.32
N LEU A 98 0.35 10.20 6.11
CA LEU A 98 0.32 11.56 5.60
C LEU A 98 1.61 11.93 4.87
N LEU A 99 2.78 11.59 5.43
CA LEU A 99 4.08 11.81 4.78
C LEU A 99 4.15 11.15 3.40
N LYS A 100 3.69 9.90 3.28
CA LYS A 100 3.63 9.19 2.00
C LYS A 100 2.76 9.95 0.98
N VAL A 101 1.62 10.48 1.38
CA VAL A 101 0.75 11.30 0.49
C VAL A 101 1.46 12.58 0.04
N ILE A 102 2.14 13.28 0.96
CA ILE A 102 2.91 14.48 0.65
C ILE A 102 4.01 14.18 -0.38
N ILE A 103 4.78 13.12 -0.16
CA ILE A 103 5.83 12.66 -1.08
C ILE A 103 5.22 12.33 -2.45
N TYR A 104 4.07 11.67 -2.45
CA TYR A 104 3.35 11.29 -3.66
C TYR A 104 2.97 12.50 -4.51
N MET A 105 2.28 13.46 -3.90
CA MET A 105 1.83 14.66 -4.61
C MET A 105 3.00 15.54 -5.02
N LYS A 106 3.99 15.79 -4.15
CA LYS A 106 5.18 16.57 -4.52
C LYS A 106 5.92 15.96 -5.72
N SER A 107 6.12 14.65 -5.72
CA SER A 107 6.83 13.97 -6.80
C SER A 107 6.04 14.01 -8.12
N GLY A 108 4.72 13.77 -8.07
CA GLY A 108 3.87 13.84 -9.27
C GLY A 108 3.81 15.23 -9.87
N TYR A 109 3.56 16.25 -9.04
CA TYR A 109 3.46 17.64 -9.49
C TYR A 109 4.80 18.13 -10.06
N LYS A 110 5.91 17.69 -9.49
CA LYS A 110 7.25 17.97 -10.01
C LYS A 110 7.50 17.34 -11.37
N ILE A 111 7.20 16.04 -11.53
CA ILE A 111 7.37 15.37 -12.82
C ILE A 111 6.51 16.05 -13.88
N GLU A 112 5.34 16.57 -13.53
CA GLU A 112 4.43 17.28 -14.44
C GLU A 112 4.73 18.79 -14.60
N GLY A 113 5.75 19.34 -13.94
CA GLY A 113 6.09 20.76 -14.02
C GLY A 113 5.04 21.69 -13.37
N LYS A 114 4.16 21.14 -12.54
CA LYS A 114 3.04 21.83 -11.88
C LYS A 114 3.30 22.10 -10.40
N GLU A 115 4.55 22.23 -9.98
CA GLU A 115 4.92 22.38 -8.55
C GLU A 115 4.18 23.51 -7.83
N LYS A 116 3.87 24.62 -8.54
CA LYS A 116 3.12 25.76 -8.02
C LYS A 116 1.67 25.44 -7.64
N GLU A 117 1.10 24.38 -8.19
CA GLU A 117 -0.27 23.93 -7.88
C GLU A 117 -0.33 23.09 -6.59
N TYR A 118 0.80 22.65 -6.05
CA TYR A 118 0.84 21.85 -4.82
C TYR A 118 0.40 22.69 -3.62
N ARG A 119 -0.59 22.17 -2.87
CA ARG A 119 -1.03 22.71 -1.57
C ARG A 119 -1.10 21.61 -0.53
N PHE A 120 -0.48 21.84 0.64
CA PHE A 120 -0.50 20.90 1.76
C PHE A 120 -1.93 20.59 2.23
N GLU A 121 -2.80 21.60 2.30
CA GLU A 121 -4.22 21.41 2.67
C GLU A 121 -4.92 20.40 1.75
N ASN A 122 -4.63 20.44 0.44
CA ASN A 122 -5.21 19.49 -0.50
C ASN A 122 -4.68 18.07 -0.24
N ALA A 123 -3.38 17.92 0.04
CA ALA A 123 -2.79 16.64 0.42
C ALA A 123 -3.43 16.08 1.71
N PHE A 124 -3.63 16.93 2.72
CA PHE A 124 -4.26 16.57 3.98
C PHE A 124 -5.73 16.14 3.80
N ILE A 125 -6.52 16.90 3.03
CA ILE A 125 -7.91 16.55 2.72
C ILE A 125 -8.00 15.24 1.95
N LYS A 126 -7.14 15.03 0.94
CA LYS A 126 -7.08 13.75 0.22
C LYS A 126 -6.69 12.60 1.13
N TYR A 127 -5.76 12.81 2.06
CA TYR A 127 -5.40 11.81 3.06
C TYR A 127 -6.57 11.43 3.97
N LEU A 128 -7.33 12.41 4.49
CA LEU A 128 -8.52 12.16 5.29
C LEU A 128 -9.61 11.41 4.50
N LYS A 129 -9.87 11.81 3.25
CA LYS A 129 -10.80 11.09 2.36
C LYS A 129 -10.39 9.64 2.14
N TYR A 130 -9.09 9.39 1.97
CA TYR A 130 -8.55 8.05 1.82
C TYR A 130 -8.73 7.21 3.10
N ILE A 131 -8.45 7.77 4.28
CA ILE A 131 -8.72 7.08 5.56
C ILE A 131 -10.21 6.73 5.67
N GLY A 132 -11.11 7.69 5.41
CA GLY A 132 -12.55 7.44 5.46
C GLY A 132 -12.99 6.34 4.49
N MET A 133 -12.49 6.36 3.26
CA MET A 133 -12.75 5.30 2.28
C MET A 133 -12.20 3.94 2.71
N TYR A 134 -10.99 3.90 3.28
CA TYR A 134 -10.37 2.69 3.79
C TYR A 134 -11.17 2.09 4.94
N LEU A 135 -11.63 2.91 5.89
CA LEU A 135 -12.49 2.46 7.00
C LEU A 135 -13.81 1.89 6.50
N LEU A 136 -14.48 2.56 5.54
CA LEU A 136 -15.69 2.04 4.91
C LEU A 136 -15.45 0.69 4.22
N PHE A 137 -14.31 0.55 3.53
CA PHE A 137 -13.92 -0.70 2.89
C PHE A 137 -13.68 -1.83 3.90
N VAL A 138 -13.01 -1.54 5.02
CA VAL A 138 -12.80 -2.50 6.12
C VAL A 138 -14.13 -2.94 6.72
N ILE A 139 -15.06 -2.01 6.97
CA ILE A 139 -16.41 -2.32 7.47
C ILE A 139 -17.17 -3.19 6.47
N ALA A 140 -17.13 -2.85 5.18
CA ALA A 140 -17.77 -3.64 4.14
C ALA A 140 -17.21 -5.07 4.09
N ILE A 141 -15.89 -5.22 4.18
CA ILE A 141 -15.25 -6.53 4.27
C ILE A 141 -15.70 -7.29 5.52
N ALA A 142 -15.72 -6.65 6.69
CA ALA A 142 -16.15 -7.28 7.94
C ALA A 142 -17.59 -7.80 7.85
N VAL A 143 -18.50 -7.00 7.25
CA VAL A 143 -19.89 -7.43 6.99
C VAL A 143 -19.93 -8.63 6.05
N ILE A 144 -19.16 -8.64 4.97
CA ILE A 144 -19.08 -9.78 4.06
C ILE A 144 -18.58 -11.04 4.78
N ILE A 145 -17.56 -10.92 5.63
CA ILE A 145 -17.05 -12.04 6.43
C ILE A 145 -18.14 -12.57 7.38
N MET A 146 -18.89 -11.68 8.05
CA MET A 146 -19.99 -12.09 8.93
C MET A 146 -21.08 -12.84 8.18
N ILE A 147 -21.46 -12.37 6.98
CA ILE A 147 -22.43 -13.06 6.12
C ILE A 147 -21.89 -14.43 5.66
N LEU A 148 -20.61 -14.51 5.31
CA LEU A 148 -19.96 -15.76 4.92
C LEU A 148 -19.98 -16.78 6.06
N PHE A 149 -19.68 -16.34 7.27
CA PHE A 149 -19.71 -17.18 8.47
C PHE A 149 -21.13 -17.67 8.78
N LEU A 150 -22.13 -16.79 8.66
CA LEU A 150 -23.53 -17.14 8.81
C LEU A 150 -23.97 -18.20 7.79
N LEU A 151 -23.60 -18.03 6.50
CA LEU A 151 -23.87 -19.00 5.44
C LEU A 151 -23.25 -20.36 5.74
N VAL A 152 -21.98 -20.39 6.16
CA VAL A 152 -21.28 -21.61 6.55
C VAL A 152 -21.97 -22.29 7.74
N ALA A 153 -22.39 -21.53 8.75
CA ALA A 153 -23.09 -22.05 9.92
C ALA A 153 -24.45 -22.65 9.55
N ILE A 154 -25.25 -21.97 8.73
CA ILE A 154 -26.55 -22.46 8.23
C ILE A 154 -26.35 -23.75 7.43
N LEU A 155 -25.38 -23.79 6.52
CA LEU A 155 -25.12 -24.94 5.67
C LEU A 155 -24.58 -26.13 6.49
N ALA A 156 -23.78 -25.87 7.54
CA ALA A 156 -23.35 -26.89 8.49
C ALA A 156 -24.55 -27.48 9.27
N VAL A 157 -25.46 -26.65 9.76
CA VAL A 157 -26.68 -27.14 10.44
C VAL A 157 -27.57 -27.91 9.46
N ALA A 158 -27.84 -27.38 8.27
CA ALA A 158 -28.65 -28.05 7.26
C ALA A 158 -28.11 -29.42 6.86
N THR A 159 -26.79 -29.55 6.67
CA THR A 159 -26.15 -30.83 6.36
C THR A 159 -26.22 -31.81 7.54
N THR A 160 -26.02 -31.37 8.79
CA THR A 160 -26.19 -32.25 9.97
C THR A 160 -27.61 -32.79 10.11
N VAL A 161 -28.63 -31.98 9.78
CA VAL A 161 -30.04 -32.39 9.83
C VAL A 161 -30.40 -33.31 8.66
N ALA A 162 -29.89 -33.02 7.45
CA ALA A 162 -30.21 -33.78 6.24
C ALA A 162 -29.51 -35.15 6.16
N THR A 163 -28.32 -35.31 6.76
CA THR A 163 -27.49 -36.51 6.54
C THR A 163 -27.57 -37.57 7.63
N ARG A 164 -28.47 -37.45 8.63
CA ARG A 164 -28.70 -38.43 9.73
C ARG A 164 -27.45 -39.26 10.11
N GLY A 165 -26.32 -38.60 10.39
CA GLY A 165 -25.14 -39.27 10.93
C GLY A 165 -24.02 -39.64 9.95
N ILE A 166 -24.00 -39.18 8.70
CA ILE A 166 -22.77 -39.27 7.88
C ILE A 166 -21.75 -38.24 8.40
N HIS A 167 -20.95 -38.63 9.40
CA HIS A 167 -19.83 -37.89 9.96
C HIS A 167 -18.61 -37.88 9.02
N SER A 168 -18.81 -37.49 7.77
CA SER A 168 -17.69 -37.24 6.87
C SER A 168 -17.12 -35.87 7.18
N ASN A 169 -16.08 -35.83 8.02
CA ASN A 169 -15.27 -34.62 8.25
C ASN A 169 -14.83 -33.97 6.92
N PHE A 170 -14.62 -34.80 5.89
CA PHE A 170 -14.28 -34.37 4.54
C PHE A 170 -15.35 -33.47 3.89
N VAL A 171 -16.64 -33.81 3.97
CA VAL A 171 -17.73 -32.97 3.41
C VAL A 171 -17.79 -31.63 4.14
N ARG A 172 -17.63 -31.64 5.47
CA ARG A 172 -17.61 -30.42 6.29
C ARG A 172 -16.45 -29.49 5.93
N TYR A 173 -15.26 -30.03 5.66
CA TYR A 173 -14.11 -29.23 5.23
C TYR A 173 -14.30 -28.59 3.85
N ILE A 174 -14.84 -29.33 2.88
CA ILE A 174 -15.14 -28.81 1.53
C ILE A 174 -16.12 -27.64 1.60
N LEU A 175 -17.14 -27.78 2.44
CA LEU A 175 -18.20 -26.80 2.63
C LEU A 175 -17.68 -25.44 3.17
N ILE A 176 -16.63 -25.47 3.99
CA ILE A 176 -15.96 -24.28 4.55
C ILE A 176 -14.91 -23.73 3.57
N ALA A 177 -14.18 -24.61 2.89
CA ALA A 177 -13.10 -24.24 2.00
C ALA A 177 -13.59 -23.46 0.76
N ILE A 178 -14.72 -23.87 0.16
CA ILE A 178 -15.23 -23.22 -1.07
C ILE A 178 -15.55 -21.73 -0.84
N PRO A 179 -16.36 -21.34 0.17
CA PRO A 179 -16.64 -19.93 0.45
C PRO A 179 -15.36 -19.13 0.79
N LEU A 180 -14.41 -19.74 1.50
CA LEU A 180 -13.14 -19.10 1.83
C LEU A 180 -12.28 -18.82 0.59
N ILE A 181 -12.14 -19.81 -0.31
CA ILE A 181 -11.40 -19.66 -1.57
C ILE A 181 -12.04 -18.59 -2.45
N ALA A 182 -13.37 -18.61 -2.58
CA ALA A 182 -14.11 -17.61 -3.34
C ALA A 182 -13.89 -16.19 -2.78
N TYR A 183 -13.93 -16.04 -1.45
CA TYR A 183 -13.65 -14.78 -0.79
C TYR A 183 -12.24 -14.25 -1.07
N VAL A 184 -11.21 -15.10 -0.95
CA VAL A 184 -9.83 -14.74 -1.27
C VAL A 184 -9.70 -14.33 -2.76
N ALA A 185 -10.34 -15.08 -3.67
CA ALA A 185 -10.32 -14.78 -5.10
C ALA A 185 -10.98 -13.42 -5.41
N ILE A 186 -12.09 -13.07 -4.76
CA ILE A 186 -12.77 -11.78 -4.92
C ILE A 186 -11.87 -10.63 -4.47
N ILE A 187 -11.22 -10.75 -3.31
CA ILE A 187 -10.28 -9.74 -2.82
C ILE A 187 -9.11 -9.57 -3.79
N LEU A 188 -8.52 -10.67 -4.24
CA LEU A 188 -7.42 -10.62 -5.18
C LEU A 188 -7.84 -9.95 -6.49
N ALA A 189 -9.02 -10.31 -7.02
CA ALA A 189 -9.58 -9.69 -8.20
C ALA A 189 -9.83 -8.19 -8.00
N PHE A 190 -10.31 -7.77 -6.82
CA PHE A 190 -10.49 -6.37 -6.49
C PHE A 190 -9.15 -5.61 -6.49
N ILE A 191 -8.14 -6.13 -5.79
CA ILE A 191 -6.79 -5.52 -5.72
C ILE A 191 -6.19 -5.35 -7.13
N LEU A 192 -6.28 -6.38 -7.97
CA LEU A 192 -5.78 -6.34 -9.35
C LEU A 192 -6.52 -5.33 -10.24
N ASN A 193 -7.69 -4.87 -9.83
CA ASN A 193 -8.48 -3.88 -10.55
C ASN A 193 -8.30 -2.45 -10.04
N VAL A 194 -7.64 -2.21 -8.90
CA VAL A 194 -7.46 -0.87 -8.30
C VAL A 194 -6.01 -0.37 -8.27
N LEU A 195 -5.14 -0.97 -9.08
CA LEU A 195 -3.69 -0.76 -9.04
C LEU A 195 -3.26 0.69 -9.28
N TYR A 196 -3.99 1.45 -10.11
CA TYR A 196 -3.68 2.84 -10.46
C TYR A 196 -4.51 3.86 -9.68
N PHE A 197 -5.42 3.40 -8.81
CA PHE A 197 -6.37 4.26 -8.13
C PHE A 197 -5.67 5.31 -7.25
N PHE A 198 -4.65 4.89 -6.49
CA PHE A 198 -3.92 5.77 -5.58
C PHE A 198 -3.26 6.93 -6.36
N GLN A 199 -2.64 6.60 -7.49
CA GLN A 199 -1.95 7.50 -8.40
C GLN A 199 -2.87 8.61 -8.88
N ILE A 200 -4.01 8.20 -9.45
CA ILE A 200 -5.02 9.09 -10.02
C ILE A 200 -5.60 9.96 -8.91
N PHE A 201 -5.98 9.35 -7.79
CA PHE A 201 -6.63 10.05 -6.70
C PHE A 201 -5.76 11.17 -6.12
N TYR A 202 -4.44 10.97 -5.98
CA TYR A 202 -3.55 11.98 -5.43
C TYR A 202 -3.04 13.00 -6.45
N ILE A 203 -2.72 12.58 -7.67
CA ILE A 203 -2.14 13.49 -8.68
C ILE A 203 -3.23 14.26 -9.42
N ARG A 204 -4.33 13.59 -9.81
CA ARG A 204 -5.42 14.23 -10.56
C ARG A 204 -6.40 14.91 -9.62
N ASN A 205 -7.02 15.98 -10.11
CA ASN A 205 -8.12 16.65 -9.40
C ASN A 205 -9.47 16.09 -9.85
N MET A 206 -9.73 14.82 -9.49
CA MET A 206 -10.95 14.10 -9.86
C MET A 206 -11.72 13.67 -8.61
N LYS A 207 -13.05 13.47 -8.73
CA LYS A 207 -13.84 12.85 -7.65
C LYS A 207 -13.43 11.39 -7.47
N ILE A 208 -13.71 10.82 -6.30
CA ILE A 208 -13.36 9.43 -5.95
C ILE A 208 -13.92 8.45 -7.00
N TRP A 209 -15.20 8.60 -7.35
CA TRP A 209 -15.87 7.72 -8.31
C TRP A 209 -15.29 7.82 -9.73
N ASP A 210 -14.98 9.03 -10.17
CA ASP A 210 -14.37 9.27 -11.48
C ASP A 210 -12.94 8.70 -11.51
N SER A 211 -12.19 8.85 -10.41
CA SER A 211 -10.87 8.25 -10.24
C SER A 211 -10.92 6.73 -10.30
N PHE A 212 -11.94 6.10 -9.70
CA PHE A 212 -12.15 4.66 -9.74
C PHE A 212 -12.46 4.17 -11.16
N LYS A 213 -13.39 4.82 -11.86
CA LYS A 213 -13.70 4.53 -13.27
C LYS A 213 -12.49 4.68 -14.17
N TYR A 214 -11.71 5.74 -13.98
CA TYR A 214 -10.50 6.00 -14.76
C TYR A 214 -9.42 4.94 -14.49
N ASN A 215 -9.24 4.56 -13.22
CA ASN A 215 -8.36 3.46 -12.83
C ASN A 215 -8.72 2.14 -13.52
N LEU A 216 -10.00 1.78 -13.63
CA LEU A 216 -10.43 0.54 -14.28
C LEU A 216 -10.05 0.54 -15.77
N LYS A 217 -10.17 1.70 -16.44
CA LYS A 217 -9.75 1.89 -17.83
C LYS A 217 -8.25 1.73 -18.00
N LEU A 218 -7.45 2.37 -17.14
CA LEU A 218 -5.98 2.29 -17.19
C LEU A 218 -5.45 0.90 -16.80
N SER A 219 -6.06 0.23 -15.83
CA SER A 219 -5.68 -1.12 -15.39
C SER A 219 -5.83 -2.16 -16.48
N LYS A 220 -6.78 -1.98 -17.41
CA LYS A 220 -7.01 -2.91 -18.52
C LYS A 220 -5.75 -3.02 -19.39
N LYS A 221 -5.18 -4.22 -19.48
CA LYS A 221 -3.94 -4.56 -20.21
C LYS A 221 -2.62 -3.97 -19.65
N ASN A 222 -2.65 -3.19 -18.56
CA ASN A 222 -1.43 -2.60 -17.97
C ASN A 222 -1.11 -3.10 -16.54
N ARG A 223 -1.82 -4.09 -16.01
CA ARG A 223 -1.64 -4.58 -14.62
C ARG A 223 -0.20 -4.99 -14.29
N LEU A 224 0.44 -5.77 -15.15
CA LEU A 224 1.80 -6.26 -14.91
C LEU A 224 2.85 -5.15 -14.89
N ARG A 225 2.60 -4.03 -15.58
CA ARG A 225 3.55 -2.90 -15.67
C ARG A 225 3.78 -2.22 -14.33
N ILE A 226 2.76 -2.21 -13.48
CA ILE A 226 2.84 -1.68 -12.12
C ILE A 226 3.17 -2.78 -11.10
N ILE A 227 2.60 -3.98 -11.26
CA ILE A 227 2.83 -5.10 -10.33
C ILE A 227 4.31 -5.50 -10.28
N VAL A 228 4.97 -5.68 -11.43
CA VAL A 228 6.34 -6.22 -11.46
C VAL A 228 7.36 -5.29 -10.76
N PRO A 229 7.43 -3.98 -11.08
CA PRO A 229 8.32 -3.08 -10.35
C PRO A 229 8.00 -2.98 -8.85
N VAL A 230 6.71 -2.98 -8.49
CA VAL A 230 6.28 -2.91 -7.09
C VAL A 230 6.72 -4.14 -6.32
N ILE A 231 6.57 -5.35 -6.88
CA ILE A 231 7.02 -6.59 -6.25
C ILE A 231 8.53 -6.54 -5.99
N ILE A 232 9.34 -6.10 -6.95
CA ILE A 232 10.80 -6.00 -6.80
C ILE A 232 11.17 -5.06 -5.64
N ILE A 233 10.53 -3.88 -5.55
CA ILE A 233 10.80 -2.92 -4.47
C ILE A 233 10.34 -3.48 -3.11
N VAL A 234 9.19 -4.16 -3.06
CA VAL A 234 8.69 -4.82 -1.84
C VAL A 234 9.66 -5.89 -1.38
N LEU A 235 10.12 -6.78 -2.27
CA LEU A 235 11.09 -7.82 -1.96
C LEU A 235 12.41 -7.25 -1.43
N ALA A 236 12.92 -6.17 -2.04
CA ALA A 236 14.09 -5.47 -1.52
C ALA A 236 13.85 -4.86 -0.14
N SER A 237 12.64 -4.34 0.11
CA SER A 237 12.27 -3.75 1.40
C SER A 237 12.15 -4.79 2.51
N LEU A 238 11.77 -6.03 2.19
CA LEU A 238 11.63 -7.11 3.17
C LEU A 238 12.94 -7.42 3.90
N ILE A 239 14.10 -7.26 3.24
CA ILE A 239 15.42 -7.47 3.85
C ILE A 239 15.59 -6.64 5.14
N PHE A 240 15.01 -5.44 5.18
CA PHE A 240 15.11 -4.54 6.32
C PHE A 240 14.01 -4.74 7.38
N VAL A 241 12.91 -5.39 7.04
CA VAL A 241 11.73 -5.52 7.92
C VAL A 241 11.65 -6.91 8.56
N VAL A 242 11.98 -7.96 7.81
CA VAL A 242 11.90 -9.37 8.22
C VAL A 242 12.61 -9.66 9.54
N PRO A 243 13.84 -9.15 9.81
CA PRO A 243 14.52 -9.41 11.08
C PRO A 243 13.74 -8.97 12.33
N PHE A 244 12.93 -7.90 12.22
CA PHE A 244 12.12 -7.38 13.32
C PHE A 244 10.83 -8.17 13.53
N VAL A 245 10.29 -8.80 12.47
CA VAL A 245 9.07 -9.62 12.53
C VAL A 245 9.36 -10.99 13.14
N PHE A 246 10.49 -11.59 12.79
CA PHE A 246 10.90 -12.93 13.27
C PHE A 246 11.73 -12.90 14.55
N SER A 247 11.63 -11.83 15.35
CA SER A 247 12.25 -11.82 16.69
C SER A 247 13.77 -12.06 16.71
N VAL A 248 14.49 -11.69 15.64
CA VAL A 248 15.95 -11.93 15.56
C VAL A 248 16.71 -11.17 16.67
N PHE A 249 16.14 -10.07 17.16
CA PHE A 249 16.74 -9.21 18.17
C PHE A 249 16.36 -9.56 19.62
N ASP A 250 15.50 -10.57 19.85
CA ASP A 250 14.99 -10.90 21.19
C ASP A 250 16.10 -11.27 22.19
N PHE A 251 17.21 -11.82 21.70
CA PHE A 251 18.35 -12.23 22.52
C PHE A 251 19.45 -11.16 22.60
N MET A 252 19.26 -10.01 21.95
CA MET A 252 20.22 -8.93 21.94
C MET A 252 19.85 -7.84 22.95
N PRO A 253 20.83 -7.08 23.46
CA PRO A 253 20.53 -5.90 24.25
C PRO A 253 19.68 -4.89 23.47
N ILE A 254 18.76 -4.22 24.16
CA ILE A 254 17.79 -3.30 23.54
C ILE A 254 18.43 -2.19 22.70
N TYR A 255 19.63 -1.73 23.08
CA TYR A 255 20.37 -0.71 22.34
C TYR A 255 20.90 -1.21 20.98
N VAL A 256 21.17 -2.51 20.84
CA VAL A 256 21.52 -3.13 19.55
C VAL A 256 20.30 -3.12 18.64
N GLY A 257 19.16 -3.52 19.19
CA GLY A 257 17.86 -3.46 18.51
C GLY A 257 17.53 -2.05 18.03
N PHE A 258 17.73 -1.05 18.89
CA PHE A 258 17.55 0.37 18.55
C PHE A 258 18.47 0.81 17.39
N ALA A 259 19.77 0.52 17.47
CA ALA A 259 20.72 0.88 16.41
C ALA A 259 20.34 0.21 15.07
N ALA A 260 19.95 -1.06 15.10
CA ALA A 260 19.46 -1.76 13.92
C ALA A 260 18.19 -1.12 13.36
N SER A 261 17.22 -0.75 14.21
CA SER A 261 16.00 -0.06 13.79
C SER A 261 16.27 1.27 13.10
N VAL A 262 17.26 2.04 13.56
CA VAL A 262 17.64 3.31 12.92
C VAL A 262 18.20 3.08 11.51
N ILE A 263 19.13 2.13 11.36
CA ILE A 263 19.75 1.81 10.06
C ILE A 263 18.70 1.25 9.09
N CYS A 264 17.93 0.25 9.51
CA CYS A 264 16.88 -0.36 8.70
C CYS A 264 15.74 0.62 8.40
N GLY A 265 15.39 1.50 9.34
CA GLY A 265 14.41 2.57 9.17
C GLY A 265 14.81 3.58 8.10
N PHE A 266 16.10 3.92 8.04
CA PHE A 266 16.65 4.78 7.00
C PHE A 266 16.56 4.13 5.61
N PHE A 267 17.06 2.90 5.43
CA PHE A 267 17.04 2.22 4.14
C PHE A 267 15.62 1.86 3.67
N SER A 268 14.75 1.42 4.57
CA SER A 268 13.33 1.21 4.27
C SER A 268 12.63 2.52 3.88
N GLY A 269 13.03 3.65 4.48
CA GLY A 269 12.61 4.98 4.04
C GLY A 269 12.99 5.28 2.59
N ILE A 270 14.25 5.02 2.20
CA ILE A 270 14.74 5.22 0.83
C ILE A 270 13.92 4.37 -0.15
N LEU A 271 13.76 3.08 0.13
CA LEU A 271 12.99 2.17 -0.72
C LEU A 271 11.50 2.53 -0.76
N GLY A 272 10.94 3.03 0.34
CA GLY A 272 9.57 3.54 0.39
C GLY A 272 9.35 4.74 -0.53
N VAL A 273 10.28 5.70 -0.53
CA VAL A 273 10.23 6.85 -1.46
C VAL A 273 10.44 6.37 -2.90
N ALA A 274 11.38 5.45 -3.14
CA ALA A 274 11.61 4.86 -4.46
C ALA A 274 10.35 4.17 -5.00
N GLY A 275 9.64 3.42 -4.15
CA GLY A 275 8.37 2.78 -4.49
C GLY A 275 7.26 3.76 -4.84
N ILE A 276 7.18 4.90 -4.13
CA ILE A 276 6.24 5.97 -4.47
C ILE A 276 6.57 6.57 -5.83
N ILE A 277 7.84 6.94 -6.06
CA ILE A 277 8.28 7.54 -7.33
C ILE A 277 8.05 6.56 -8.49
N MET A 278 8.42 5.29 -8.31
CA MET A 278 8.18 4.22 -9.29
C MET A 278 6.72 4.15 -9.71
N ASN A 279 5.80 4.14 -8.73
CA ASN A 279 4.36 4.12 -8.99
C ASN A 279 3.91 5.31 -9.83
N ILE A 280 4.48 6.49 -9.61
CA ILE A 280 4.16 7.71 -10.35
C ILE A 280 4.71 7.65 -11.77
N VAL A 281 5.96 7.24 -11.95
CA VAL A 281 6.60 7.11 -13.28
C VAL A 281 5.83 6.10 -14.14
N VAL A 282 5.51 4.93 -13.60
CA VAL A 282 4.71 3.91 -14.31
C VAL A 282 3.32 4.44 -14.65
N PHE A 283 2.68 5.12 -13.69
CA PHE A 283 1.38 5.73 -13.90
C PHE A 283 1.37 6.74 -15.04
N LEU A 284 2.26 7.73 -15.00
CA LEU A 284 2.33 8.77 -16.02
C LEU A 284 2.64 8.17 -17.39
N ASN A 285 3.54 7.18 -17.50
CA ASN A 285 3.80 6.51 -18.77
C ASN A 285 2.56 5.77 -19.32
N VAL A 286 1.81 5.09 -18.45
CA VAL A 286 0.60 4.37 -18.83
C VAL A 286 -0.55 5.32 -19.18
N GLU A 287 -0.68 6.42 -18.46
CA GLU A 287 -1.70 7.43 -18.71
C GLU A 287 -1.43 8.19 -20.01
N TYR A 288 -0.19 8.59 -20.28
CA TYR A 288 0.17 9.27 -21.52
C TYR A 288 -0.05 8.38 -22.75
N ASP A 289 0.33 7.09 -22.69
CA ASP A 289 -0.02 6.12 -23.74
C ASP A 289 -1.54 5.99 -23.95
N TYR A 290 -2.30 6.00 -22.85
CA TYR A 290 -3.76 5.91 -22.91
C TYR A 290 -4.39 7.14 -23.57
N LEU A 291 -3.94 8.35 -23.20
CA LEU A 291 -4.41 9.60 -23.77
C LEU A 291 -4.04 9.73 -25.26
N LYS A 292 -2.83 9.30 -25.63
CA LYS A 292 -2.39 9.28 -27.03
C LYS A 292 -3.30 8.41 -27.90
N LYS A 293 -3.59 7.19 -27.45
CA LYS A 293 -4.50 6.28 -28.15
C LYS A 293 -5.92 6.83 -28.29
N GLN A 294 -6.41 7.54 -27.27
CA GLN A 294 -7.72 8.18 -27.39
C GLN A 294 -7.73 9.31 -28.41
N ALA A 295 -6.65 10.09 -28.50
CA ALA A 295 -6.53 11.14 -29.49
C ALA A 295 -6.45 10.57 -30.91
N GLU A 296 -5.68 9.49 -31.11
CA GLU A 296 -5.59 8.76 -32.39
C GLU A 296 -6.96 8.25 -32.84
N ILE A 297 -7.70 7.55 -31.97
CA ILE A 297 -9.06 7.06 -32.26
C ILE A 297 -10.02 8.21 -32.57
N LYS A 298 -9.90 9.34 -31.87
CA LYS A 298 -10.77 10.50 -32.12
C LYS A 298 -10.51 11.12 -33.49
N ASN A 299 -9.24 11.18 -33.90
CA ASN A 299 -8.86 11.70 -35.21
C ASN A 299 -9.33 10.76 -36.33
N GLU A 300 -9.10 9.45 -36.21
CA GLU A 300 -9.58 8.45 -37.19
C GLU A 300 -11.10 8.51 -37.38
N ASN A 301 -11.86 8.64 -36.29
CA ASN A 301 -13.33 8.74 -36.38
C ASN A 301 -13.80 10.05 -37.03
N ASN A 302 -13.04 11.14 -36.91
CA ASN A 302 -13.36 12.40 -37.56
C ASN A 302 -13.06 12.31 -39.07
N ASP A 303 -11.94 11.72 -39.45
CA ASP A 303 -11.56 11.52 -40.86
C ASP A 303 -12.58 10.61 -41.59
N ASP A 304 -13.07 9.55 -40.92
CA ASP A 304 -14.13 8.66 -41.42
C ASP A 304 -15.51 9.34 -41.57
N LEU A 305 -15.78 10.40 -40.80
CA LEU A 305 -17.01 11.19 -40.90
C LEU A 305 -16.94 12.19 -42.05
N GLU A 306 -15.79 12.80 -42.29
CA GLU A 306 -15.58 13.70 -43.44
C GLU A 306 -15.67 12.94 -44.77
N LEU A 307 -15.06 11.74 -44.87
CA LEU A 307 -15.14 10.85 -46.03
C LEU A 307 -16.54 10.30 -46.35
N LYS A 308 -17.47 10.30 -45.39
CA LYS A 308 -18.87 9.90 -45.60
C LYS A 308 -19.80 11.07 -45.92
N SER A 309 -19.29 12.29 -45.86
CA SER A 309 -20.04 13.51 -46.15
C SER A 309 -19.77 14.10 -47.54
N GLU A 310 -18.81 13.53 -48.27
CA GLU A 310 -18.55 13.73 -49.71
C GLU A 310 -19.24 12.65 -50.56
#